data_AF-A0A6A3AET0-F1
#
_entry.id   AF-A0A6A3AET0-F1
#
_cell.length_a   1.000
_cell.length_b   1.000
_cell.length_c   1.000
_cell.angle_alpha   90.00
_cell.angle_beta   90.00
_cell.angle_gamma   90.00
#
_symmetry.space_group_name_H-M   'P 1'
#
loop_
_entity.id
_entity.type
_entity.pdbx_description
1 polymer ?
#
loop_
_entity_poly.entity_id
_entity_poly.type
_entity_poly.pdbx_seq_one_letter_code
_entity_poly.pdbx_strand_id
1 'polypeptide(L)'
;MALCSFPYLRLHSINSRFDPSNGHNHHQNHPFSSTMRRRLKTRNSNLLDIKCCASTSQSKSQPPPPPFDDEGDQRKFSDLNILYRRFWKVAAPYWNSDDKVQARLQLAGVFALTLATTGISVGFNFLGRDFFNALANKDQEQFTTQLVYYLCGFAVGIPFFVLRDYARETLSLRWRCWMTSYFMQRYLTDRTFYKIQSQSIIDNPDQRIVDDLSSFTSTALSFSLTLFNAAADLISFSNILYTIYPPLFVVLILYSIGGTAISIFLGKGLVTLNFLQEKKEADFRYGLVRVRENAESIAFYGGEDNELQLLLQRFTSAFENLTQLLIASRNLEFFTNGYRYLIQIVPAAVVAPMYFSGKIEFGVINQSVSAFSHILGDVSLVVYQFQAISAFSAVIDRLGEFDDILDTSGSKSRSEPGEYINLTYCHVQGSQVLDSNGSLPPTTPPRLLDVENLTLKTPKTNSTLVIDLSFGINEKDNLLNGGDAQPLTSSDAAPVEENSEKNVNLEFGRPINSNSRSVFFLPQRPYMVLGSLRQQLLYPTWAEEASVLDTTKPGGMTSLNNKYTYHSQFKKHLQVLGSAKQFFPVCS
;
A
#
# COMPACT_ATOMS: atom_id res chain seq x y z
N MET A 1 -8.84 14.64 -22.42
CA MET A 1 -8.86 15.67 -21.35
C MET A 1 -8.88 14.92 -20.02
N ALA A 2 -7.70 14.63 -19.48
CA ALA A 2 -7.46 14.05 -18.16
C ALA A 2 -5.96 14.25 -17.88
N LEU A 3 -5.62 15.43 -17.39
CA LEU A 3 -4.33 15.65 -16.76
C LEU A 3 -4.38 14.88 -15.44
N CYS A 4 -3.79 13.68 -15.42
CA CYS A 4 -3.45 13.03 -14.16
C CYS A 4 -2.53 13.97 -13.40
N SER A 5 -3.10 14.63 -12.39
CA SER A 5 -2.37 15.38 -11.39
C SER A 5 -1.45 14.42 -10.66
N PHE A 6 -0.15 14.56 -10.87
CA PHE A 6 0.85 14.05 -9.95
C PHE A 6 0.58 14.66 -8.56
N PRO A 7 0.67 13.89 -7.46
CA PRO A 7 0.47 14.44 -6.14
C PRO A 7 1.63 15.38 -5.83
N TYR A 8 1.38 16.69 -5.93
CA TYR A 8 2.22 17.70 -5.31
C TYR A 8 2.32 17.39 -3.82
N LEU A 9 3.55 17.21 -3.32
CA LEU A 9 3.86 17.37 -1.90
C LEU A 9 3.33 18.73 -1.46
N ARG A 10 2.23 18.72 -0.71
CA ARG A 10 1.66 19.90 -0.06
C ARG A 10 2.50 20.16 1.19
N LEU A 11 3.63 20.86 1.04
CA LEU A 11 4.30 21.50 2.18
C LEU A 11 3.34 22.53 2.77
N HIS A 12 2.83 22.24 3.97
CA HIS A 12 2.12 23.21 4.77
C HIS A 12 3.05 24.40 5.01
N SER A 13 2.68 25.56 4.47
CA SER A 13 3.23 26.86 4.86
C SER A 13 3.04 27.02 6.37
N ILE A 14 4.16 27.08 7.10
CA ILE A 14 4.22 27.62 8.44
C ILE A 14 4.00 29.14 8.29
N ASN A 15 2.75 29.58 8.47
CA ASN A 15 2.44 30.98 8.69
C ASN A 15 2.70 31.29 10.17
N SER A 16 3.91 31.77 10.48
CA SER A 16 4.14 32.50 11.71
C SER A 16 3.47 33.87 11.60
N ARG A 17 2.41 34.08 12.38
CA ARG A 17 1.86 35.41 12.66
C ARG A 17 2.91 36.19 13.46
N PHE A 18 3.42 37.26 12.88
CA PHE A 18 4.02 38.37 13.61
C PHE A 18 3.06 39.56 13.51
N ASP A 19 2.51 39.99 14.65
CA ASP A 19 1.81 41.26 14.80
C ASP A 19 2.79 42.43 14.67
N PRO A 20 2.43 43.54 14.00
CA PRO A 20 3.13 44.79 14.14
C PRO A 20 2.31 45.77 15.01
N SER A 21 2.92 46.28 16.09
CA SER A 21 2.45 47.53 16.68
C SER A 21 3.61 48.43 17.10
N ASN A 22 3.54 49.66 16.59
CA ASN A 22 4.15 50.92 17.01
C ASN A 22 5.69 51.10 17.06
N GLY A 23 6.15 52.16 16.38
CA GLY A 23 7.43 52.79 16.66
C GLY A 23 7.94 53.74 15.57
N HIS A 24 7.68 55.03 15.77
CA HIS A 24 8.02 56.19 14.95
C HIS A 24 9.48 56.38 14.45
N ASN A 25 9.57 57.14 13.34
CA ASN A 25 10.50 58.25 13.03
C ASN A 25 11.71 58.08 12.07
N HIS A 26 11.55 58.77 10.93
CA HIS A 26 12.43 59.77 10.30
C HIS A 26 13.65 59.42 9.41
N HIS A 27 13.74 60.26 8.36
CA HIS A 27 14.81 60.57 7.39
C HIS A 27 14.98 59.65 6.17
N GLN A 28 14.56 60.06 4.96
CA GLN A 28 15.06 61.09 4.02
C GLN A 28 16.18 60.60 3.07
N ASN A 29 15.80 60.60 1.78
CA ASN A 29 16.51 61.09 0.59
C ASN A 29 17.70 60.31 -0.03
N HIS A 30 17.34 59.77 -1.21
CA HIS A 30 17.97 59.89 -2.54
C HIS A 30 19.12 58.96 -3.00
N PRO A 31 19.10 58.57 -4.30
CA PRO A 31 19.95 57.54 -4.90
C PRO A 31 21.12 58.15 -5.70
N PHE A 32 22.13 57.36 -6.10
CA PHE A 32 22.77 57.44 -7.43
C PHE A 32 23.77 56.30 -7.66
N SER A 33 24.21 56.23 -8.91
CA SER A 33 24.65 55.12 -9.75
C SER A 33 26.10 54.60 -9.58
N SER A 34 26.32 53.49 -10.31
CA SER A 34 27.41 53.23 -11.27
C SER A 34 28.78 52.73 -10.79
N THR A 35 29.14 51.56 -11.37
CA THR A 35 30.44 51.18 -11.95
C THR A 35 31.68 51.19 -11.05
N MET A 36 32.38 50.05 -10.92
CA MET A 36 33.46 49.63 -11.84
C MET A 36 34.16 48.34 -11.34
N ARG A 37 34.63 47.55 -12.30
CA ARG A 37 35.57 46.43 -12.13
C ARG A 37 36.85 46.86 -11.40
N ARG A 38 37.42 45.95 -10.59
CA ARG A 38 38.85 45.59 -10.65
C ARG A 38 39.14 44.26 -9.94
N ARG A 39 39.72 43.33 -10.69
CA ARG A 39 40.49 42.18 -10.18
C ARG A 39 41.70 42.72 -9.42
N LEU A 40 42.03 42.10 -8.28
CA LEU A 40 43.40 42.03 -7.79
C LEU A 40 43.64 40.70 -7.07
N LYS A 41 44.87 40.23 -7.24
CA LYS A 41 45.38 38.88 -7.08
C LYS A 41 46.28 38.90 -5.84
N THR A 42 46.16 37.85 -5.00
CA THR A 42 47.18 37.27 -4.11
C THR A 42 47.99 38.18 -3.17
N ARG A 43 47.94 37.91 -1.85
CA ARG A 43 49.14 37.52 -1.08
C ARG A 43 48.82 36.98 0.33
N ASN A 44 49.54 35.93 0.70
CA ASN A 44 49.65 35.29 2.01
C ASN A 44 50.11 36.24 3.14
N SER A 45 49.68 35.94 4.36
CA SER A 45 50.48 36.14 5.59
C SER A 45 50.16 35.04 6.61
N ASN A 46 51.23 34.36 7.05
CA ASN A 46 51.29 33.34 8.11
C ASN A 46 51.28 33.95 9.53
N LEU A 47 51.22 33.05 10.53
CA LEU A 47 51.41 33.13 12.01
C LEU A 47 50.09 33.23 12.81
N LEU A 48 49.78 32.38 13.80
CA LEU A 48 50.63 31.62 14.75
C LEU A 48 49.98 30.31 15.21
N ASP A 49 50.85 29.30 15.35
CA ASP A 49 50.65 28.04 16.08
C ASP A 49 50.32 28.26 17.57
N ILE A 50 49.28 27.59 18.07
CA ILE A 50 49.21 27.15 19.47
C ILE A 50 49.01 25.64 19.45
N LYS A 51 50.09 24.92 19.78
CA LYS A 51 50.12 23.50 20.08
C LYS A 51 49.43 23.25 21.43
N CYS A 52 48.36 22.47 21.43
CA CYS A 52 47.96 21.69 22.60
C CYS A 52 48.01 20.20 22.22
N CYS A 53 48.89 19.47 22.90
CA CYS A 53 49.01 18.03 22.81
C CYS A 53 47.75 17.36 23.39
N ALA A 54 47.09 16.53 22.59
CA ALA A 54 46.26 15.44 23.09
C ALA A 54 46.47 14.22 22.18
N SER A 55 46.75 13.11 22.84
CA SER A 55 47.22 11.83 22.33
C SER A 55 46.34 11.20 21.25
N THR A 56 46.98 10.78 20.17
CA THR A 56 46.44 9.98 19.08
C THR A 56 45.92 8.63 19.59
N SER A 57 44.60 8.45 19.64
CA SER A 57 43.98 7.13 19.57
C SER A 57 43.37 7.00 18.17
N GLN A 58 44.03 6.25 17.29
CA GLN A 58 43.48 5.91 15.98
C GLN A 58 42.26 5.01 16.17
N SER A 59 41.07 5.61 16.26
CA SER A 59 39.83 4.90 15.99
C SER A 59 39.74 4.71 14.48
N LYS A 60 39.91 3.47 14.02
CA LYS A 60 39.59 3.07 12.64
C LYS A 60 38.11 3.38 12.42
N SER A 61 37.82 4.48 11.74
CA SER A 61 36.52 4.72 11.14
C SER A 61 36.18 3.52 10.24
N GLN A 62 35.14 2.76 10.60
CA GLN A 62 34.60 1.75 9.70
C GLN A 62 34.28 2.42 8.36
N PRO A 63 34.67 1.81 7.22
CA PRO A 63 34.21 2.29 5.93
C PRO A 63 32.67 2.26 5.94
N PRO A 64 32.01 3.17 5.20
CA PRO A 64 30.56 3.04 4.99
C PRO A 64 30.27 1.62 4.52
N PRO A 65 29.12 1.02 4.92
CA PRO A 65 28.74 -0.28 4.40
C PRO A 65 28.84 -0.23 2.87
N PRO A 66 29.33 -1.30 2.22
CA PRO A 66 29.38 -1.33 0.77
C PRO A 66 28.00 -0.96 0.24
N PRO A 67 27.91 -0.24 -0.90
CA PRO A 67 26.62 -0.10 -1.55
C PRO A 67 26.04 -1.51 -1.64
N PHE A 68 24.76 -1.67 -1.28
CA PHE A 68 24.03 -2.87 -1.66
C PHE A 68 24.37 -3.12 -3.12
N ASP A 69 25.13 -4.19 -3.37
CA ASP A 69 25.29 -4.72 -4.70
C ASP A 69 23.88 -5.22 -5.05
N ASP A 70 23.06 -4.32 -5.59
CA ASP A 70 22.11 -4.68 -6.62
C ASP A 70 22.99 -5.20 -7.77
N GLU A 71 23.52 -6.43 -7.62
CA GLU A 71 23.39 -7.36 -8.71
C GLU A 71 21.93 -7.26 -9.09
N GLY A 72 21.68 -6.54 -10.18
CA GLY A 72 20.35 -6.34 -10.69
C GLY A 72 19.76 -7.72 -10.84
N ASP A 73 18.96 -8.11 -9.85
CA ASP A 73 17.84 -8.99 -10.04
C ASP A 73 16.93 -8.16 -10.93
N GLN A 74 17.28 -8.14 -12.22
CA GLN A 74 16.30 -8.31 -13.27
C GLN A 74 15.48 -9.49 -12.77
N ARG A 75 14.47 -9.20 -11.94
CA ARG A 75 13.31 -10.06 -11.78
C ARG A 75 12.90 -10.27 -13.21
N LYS A 76 13.36 -11.40 -13.77
CA LYS A 76 12.97 -11.90 -15.07
C LYS A 76 11.49 -11.64 -15.09
N PHE A 77 11.02 -10.81 -16.03
CA PHE A 77 9.59 -10.57 -16.28
C PHE A 77 8.87 -11.83 -15.85
N SER A 78 8.23 -11.80 -14.68
CA SER A 78 7.80 -13.02 -14.00
C SER A 78 7.02 -13.79 -15.05
N ASP A 79 7.45 -15.01 -15.41
CA ASP A 79 7.01 -15.66 -16.65
C ASP A 79 5.52 -15.39 -16.86
N LEU A 80 5.11 -14.79 -17.98
CA LEU A 80 3.74 -14.27 -18.15
C LEU A 80 2.66 -15.30 -17.79
N ASN A 81 2.98 -16.59 -17.96
CA ASN A 81 2.17 -17.72 -17.53
C ASN A 81 2.00 -17.83 -16.00
N ILE A 82 3.06 -17.59 -15.22
CA ILE A 82 3.03 -17.54 -13.75
C ILE A 82 2.16 -16.37 -13.30
N LEU A 83 2.35 -15.18 -13.88
CA LEU A 83 1.53 -14.00 -13.57
C LEU A 83 0.05 -14.24 -13.87
N TYR A 84 -0.25 -14.80 -15.04
CA TYR A 84 -1.61 -15.13 -15.43
C TYR A 84 -2.25 -16.13 -14.45
N ARG A 85 -1.51 -17.18 -14.08
CA ARG A 85 -1.97 -18.17 -13.10
C ARG A 85 -2.22 -17.55 -11.73
N ARG A 86 -1.30 -16.72 -11.22
CA ARG A 86 -1.43 -16.02 -9.93
C ARG A 86 -2.59 -15.04 -9.93
N PHE A 87 -2.74 -14.25 -11.00
CA PHE A 87 -3.88 -13.36 -11.19
C PHE A 87 -5.20 -14.12 -11.11
N TRP A 88 -5.32 -15.24 -11.84
CA TRP A 88 -6.55 -16.02 -11.83
C TRP A 88 -6.82 -16.67 -10.48
N LYS A 89 -5.78 -17.19 -9.81
CA LYS A 89 -5.88 -17.78 -8.46
C LYS A 89 -6.44 -16.78 -7.45
N VAL A 90 -5.95 -15.54 -7.48
CA VAL A 90 -6.38 -14.46 -6.59
C VAL A 90 -7.77 -13.92 -6.97
N ALA A 91 -8.08 -13.79 -8.26
CA ALA A 91 -9.33 -13.18 -8.71
C ALA A 91 -10.53 -14.14 -8.64
N ALA A 92 -10.34 -15.41 -8.99
CA ALA A 92 -11.43 -16.39 -9.16
C ALA A 92 -12.36 -16.58 -7.93
N PRO A 93 -11.89 -16.53 -6.67
CA PRO A 93 -12.75 -16.74 -5.51
C PRO A 93 -13.94 -15.78 -5.44
N TYR A 94 -13.75 -14.49 -5.74
CA TYR A 94 -14.84 -13.51 -5.73
C TYR A 94 -15.90 -13.82 -6.80
N TRP A 95 -15.47 -14.13 -8.02
CA TRP A 95 -16.34 -14.38 -9.17
C TRP A 95 -17.09 -15.72 -9.09
N ASN A 96 -16.73 -16.57 -8.14
CA ASN A 96 -17.38 -17.86 -7.86
C ASN A 96 -18.08 -17.90 -6.49
N SER A 97 -18.02 -16.82 -5.72
CA SER A 97 -18.66 -16.68 -4.41
C SER A 97 -20.19 -16.66 -4.49
N ASP A 98 -20.86 -16.62 -3.34
CA ASP A 98 -22.32 -16.47 -3.26
C ASP A 98 -22.82 -15.19 -3.97
N ASP A 99 -21.95 -14.19 -4.09
CA ASP A 99 -22.22 -12.90 -4.76
C ASP A 99 -21.97 -12.92 -6.28
N LYS A 100 -21.66 -14.10 -6.86
CA LYS A 100 -21.26 -14.24 -8.27
C LYS A 100 -22.26 -13.66 -9.27
N VAL A 101 -23.56 -13.79 -9.00
CA VAL A 101 -24.60 -13.36 -9.96
C VAL A 101 -24.61 -11.84 -10.05
N GLN A 102 -24.63 -11.16 -8.91
CA GLN A 102 -24.65 -9.70 -8.86
C GLN A 102 -23.32 -9.12 -9.35
N ALA A 103 -22.18 -9.73 -8.98
CA ALA A 103 -20.87 -9.32 -9.48
C ALA A 103 -20.78 -9.41 -11.02
N ARG A 104 -21.21 -10.53 -11.62
CA ARG A 104 -21.17 -10.72 -13.08
C ARG A 104 -22.15 -9.81 -13.81
N LEU A 105 -23.33 -9.56 -13.24
CA LEU A 105 -24.30 -8.63 -13.81
C LEU A 105 -23.77 -7.19 -13.79
N GLN A 106 -23.16 -6.76 -12.68
CA GLN A 106 -22.51 -5.46 -12.59
C GLN A 106 -21.35 -5.34 -13.58
N LEU A 107 -20.52 -6.37 -13.70
CA LEU A 107 -19.44 -6.42 -14.68
C LEU A 107 -19.97 -6.26 -16.12
N ALA A 108 -20.97 -7.05 -16.49
CA ALA A 108 -21.62 -6.95 -17.81
C ALA A 108 -22.22 -5.56 -18.04
N GLY A 109 -22.86 -4.97 -17.02
CA GLY A 109 -23.37 -3.59 -17.06
C GLY A 109 -22.27 -2.56 -17.31
N VAL A 110 -21.11 -2.69 -16.67
CA VAL A 110 -19.97 -1.77 -16.88
C VAL A 110 -19.38 -1.92 -18.29
N PHE A 111 -19.27 -3.13 -18.83
CA PHE A 111 -18.85 -3.34 -20.23
C PHE A 111 -19.87 -2.77 -21.23
N ALA A 112 -21.16 -2.96 -20.98
CA ALA A 112 -22.24 -2.40 -21.81
C ALA A 112 -22.22 -0.86 -21.78
N LEU A 113 -22.04 -0.25 -20.60
CA LEU A 113 -21.90 1.20 -20.46
C LEU A 113 -20.63 1.71 -21.16
N THR A 114 -19.52 0.95 -21.12
CA THR A 114 -18.30 1.28 -21.86
C THR A 114 -18.57 1.32 -23.37
N LEU A 115 -19.20 0.28 -23.93
CA LEU A 115 -19.61 0.28 -25.35
C LEU A 115 -20.55 1.43 -25.69
N ALA A 116 -21.50 1.75 -24.81
CA ALA A 116 -22.38 2.90 -25.00
C ALA A 116 -21.59 4.20 -25.05
N THR A 117 -20.60 4.41 -24.17
CA THR A 117 -19.75 5.60 -24.18
C THR A 117 -18.88 5.70 -25.45
N THR A 118 -18.37 4.59 -25.96
CA THR A 118 -17.68 4.55 -27.27
C THR A 118 -18.63 4.93 -28.40
N GLY A 119 -19.84 4.36 -28.44
CA GLY A 119 -20.86 4.67 -29.44
C GLY A 119 -21.29 6.14 -29.41
N ILE A 120 -21.45 6.71 -28.21
CA ILE A 120 -21.72 8.14 -28.01
C ILE A 120 -20.56 8.98 -28.56
N SER A 121 -19.30 8.59 -28.33
CA SER A 121 -18.12 9.30 -28.82
C SER A 121 -18.04 9.29 -30.35
N VAL A 122 -18.38 8.17 -30.97
CA VAL A 122 -18.53 8.06 -32.44
C VAL A 122 -19.67 8.96 -32.93
N GLY A 123 -20.82 8.97 -32.23
CA GLY A 123 -21.93 9.87 -32.54
C GLY A 123 -21.53 11.35 -32.52
N PHE A 124 -20.80 11.79 -31.48
CA PHE A 124 -20.26 13.15 -31.40
C PHE A 124 -19.27 13.48 -32.53
N ASN A 125 -18.49 12.50 -32.99
CA ASN A 125 -17.58 12.69 -34.13
C ASN A 125 -18.34 13.02 -35.43
N PHE A 126 -19.43 12.30 -35.73
CA PHE A 126 -20.29 12.63 -36.88
C PHE A 126 -21.05 13.93 -36.68
N LEU A 127 -21.56 14.18 -35.47
CA LEU A 127 -22.26 15.42 -35.16
C LEU A 127 -21.36 16.65 -35.32
N GLY A 128 -20.08 16.53 -34.95
CA GLY A 128 -19.07 17.56 -35.20
C GLY A 128 -18.86 17.85 -36.67
N ARG A 129 -18.76 16.81 -37.51
CA ARG A 129 -18.67 16.98 -38.97
C ARG A 129 -19.84 17.82 -39.49
N ASP A 130 -21.07 17.43 -39.15
CA ASP A 130 -22.28 18.07 -39.69
C ASP A 130 -22.46 19.50 -39.17
N PHE A 131 -22.10 19.75 -37.91
CA PHE A 131 -22.09 21.10 -37.32
C PHE A 131 -21.12 22.04 -38.05
N PHE A 132 -19.88 21.60 -38.30
CA PHE A 132 -18.90 22.42 -39.01
C PHE A 132 -19.23 22.59 -40.50
N ASN A 133 -19.89 21.61 -41.13
CA ASN A 133 -20.42 21.73 -42.48
C ASN A 133 -21.48 22.83 -42.59
N ALA A 134 -22.46 22.84 -41.68
CA ALA A 134 -23.49 23.88 -41.65
C ALA A 134 -22.89 25.28 -41.48
N LEU A 135 -21.89 25.40 -40.59
CA LEU A 135 -21.19 26.65 -40.34
C LEU A 135 -20.42 27.13 -41.58
N ALA A 136 -19.69 26.24 -42.25
CA ALA A 136 -18.93 26.56 -43.46
C ALA A 136 -19.84 26.98 -44.63
N ASN A 137 -20.99 26.32 -44.77
CA ASN A 137 -21.98 26.62 -45.80
C ASN A 137 -22.86 27.84 -45.48
N LYS A 138 -22.69 28.46 -44.29
CA LYS A 138 -23.53 29.55 -43.78
C LYS A 138 -25.02 29.18 -43.73
N ASP A 139 -25.32 27.90 -43.52
CA ASP A 139 -26.67 27.38 -43.40
C ASP A 139 -27.16 27.54 -41.95
N GLN A 140 -27.90 28.62 -41.71
CA GLN A 140 -28.38 28.97 -40.37
C GLN A 140 -29.40 27.95 -39.82
N GLU A 141 -30.21 27.36 -40.69
CA GLU A 141 -31.25 26.40 -40.29
C GLU A 141 -30.62 25.07 -39.88
N GLN A 142 -29.72 24.53 -40.71
CA GLN A 142 -28.92 23.35 -40.35
C GLN A 142 -28.08 23.62 -39.11
N PHE A 143 -27.41 24.78 -39.01
CA PHE A 143 -26.58 25.10 -37.86
C PHE A 143 -27.37 25.05 -36.54
N THR A 144 -28.55 25.66 -36.52
CA THR A 144 -29.41 25.68 -35.32
C THR A 144 -29.88 24.27 -34.97
N THR A 145 -30.23 23.46 -35.99
CA THR A 145 -30.63 22.06 -35.82
C THR A 145 -29.48 21.22 -35.23
N GLN A 146 -28.28 21.32 -35.80
CA GLN A 146 -27.10 20.58 -35.32
C GLN A 146 -26.67 21.04 -33.92
N LEU A 147 -26.82 22.32 -33.60
CA LEU A 147 -26.56 22.85 -32.25
C LEU A 147 -27.50 22.23 -31.21
N VAL A 148 -28.80 22.13 -31.52
CA VAL A 148 -29.78 21.46 -30.63
C VAL A 148 -29.44 19.99 -30.46
N TYR A 149 -29.08 19.28 -31.54
CA TYR A 149 -28.60 17.90 -31.44
C TYR A 149 -27.34 17.76 -30.57
N TYR A 150 -26.43 18.73 -30.62
CA TYR A 150 -25.25 18.76 -29.74
C TYR A 150 -25.62 18.89 -28.27
N LEU A 151 -26.52 19.83 -27.94
CA LEU A 151 -26.99 20.04 -26.57
C LEU A 151 -27.77 18.83 -26.04
N CYS A 152 -28.64 18.23 -26.86
CA CYS A 152 -29.34 16.98 -26.53
C CYS A 152 -28.35 15.82 -26.37
N GLY A 153 -27.34 15.73 -27.24
CA GLY A 153 -26.27 14.76 -27.15
C GLY A 153 -25.51 14.85 -25.82
N PHE A 154 -25.23 16.06 -25.33
CA PHE A 154 -24.62 16.24 -24.00
C PHE A 154 -25.56 15.79 -22.87
N ALA A 155 -26.83 16.20 -22.92
CA ALA A 155 -27.82 15.84 -21.91
C ALA A 155 -28.00 14.32 -21.79
N VAL A 156 -27.93 13.59 -22.91
CA VAL A 156 -28.02 12.12 -22.93
C VAL A 156 -26.67 11.48 -22.60
N GLY A 157 -25.58 11.95 -23.20
CA GLY A 157 -24.27 11.30 -23.15
C GLY A 157 -23.58 11.39 -21.79
N ILE A 158 -23.60 12.57 -21.15
CA ILE A 158 -22.93 12.80 -19.86
C ILE A 158 -23.36 11.78 -18.79
N PRO A 159 -24.66 11.49 -18.59
CA PRO A 159 -25.11 10.42 -17.70
C PRO A 159 -24.43 9.07 -17.94
N PHE A 160 -24.22 8.64 -19.19
CA PHE A 160 -23.56 7.35 -19.47
C PHE A 160 -22.10 7.35 -19.03
N PHE A 161 -21.35 8.43 -19.29
CA PHE A 161 -19.96 8.54 -18.84
C PHE A 161 -19.87 8.48 -17.30
N VAL A 162 -20.71 9.25 -16.61
CA VAL A 162 -20.72 9.32 -15.14
C VAL A 162 -21.17 7.99 -14.53
N LEU A 163 -22.23 7.37 -15.05
CA LEU A 163 -22.75 6.10 -14.56
C LEU A 163 -21.79 4.94 -14.82
N ARG A 164 -21.08 4.94 -15.96
CA ARG A 164 -20.01 3.96 -16.24
C ARG A 164 -18.93 4.01 -15.17
N ASP A 165 -18.42 5.21 -14.87
CA ASP A 165 -17.33 5.39 -13.92
C ASP A 165 -17.79 5.06 -12.49
N TYR A 166 -18.99 5.51 -12.10
CA TYR A 166 -19.60 5.15 -10.83
C TYR A 166 -19.81 3.65 -10.67
N ALA A 167 -20.32 2.97 -11.70
CA ALA A 167 -20.55 1.53 -11.69
C ALA A 167 -19.23 0.75 -11.59
N ARG A 168 -18.17 1.20 -12.30
CA ARG A 168 -16.82 0.63 -12.19
C ARG A 168 -16.28 0.73 -10.76
N GLU A 169 -16.32 1.92 -10.16
CA GLU A 169 -15.80 2.13 -8.80
C GLU A 169 -16.61 1.36 -7.75
N THR A 170 -17.93 1.29 -7.92
CA THR A 170 -18.80 0.50 -7.03
C THR A 170 -18.46 -0.99 -7.08
N LEU A 171 -18.22 -1.53 -8.28
CA LEU A 171 -17.81 -2.93 -8.46
C LEU A 171 -16.43 -3.18 -7.85
N SER A 172 -15.48 -2.25 -8.05
CA SER A 172 -14.14 -2.30 -7.46
C SER A 172 -14.20 -2.34 -5.92
N LEU A 173 -14.98 -1.45 -5.32
CA LEU A 173 -15.14 -1.39 -3.86
C LEU A 173 -15.77 -2.66 -3.29
N ARG A 174 -16.80 -3.20 -3.96
CA ARG A 174 -17.46 -4.44 -3.54
C ARG A 174 -16.52 -5.63 -3.61
N TRP A 175 -15.77 -5.73 -4.71
CA TRP A 175 -14.75 -6.76 -4.88
C TRP A 175 -13.68 -6.65 -3.79
N ARG A 176 -13.20 -5.44 -3.49
CA ARG A 176 -12.23 -5.18 -2.42
C ARG A 176 -12.77 -5.61 -1.06
N CYS A 177 -13.99 -5.22 -0.70
CA CYS A 177 -14.60 -5.56 0.58
C CYS A 177 -14.67 -7.08 0.81
N TRP A 178 -15.08 -7.82 -0.22
CA TRP A 178 -15.12 -9.28 -0.17
C TRP A 178 -13.71 -9.88 -0.05
N MET A 179 -12.77 -9.42 -0.87
CA MET A 179 -11.38 -9.93 -0.87
C MET A 179 -10.67 -9.66 0.46
N THR A 180 -10.79 -8.46 1.02
CA THR A 180 -10.19 -8.12 2.31
C THR A 180 -10.75 -9.01 3.42
N SER A 181 -12.07 -9.24 3.44
CA SER A 181 -12.68 -10.14 4.42
C SER A 181 -12.19 -11.59 4.26
N TYR A 182 -12.11 -12.07 3.03
CA TYR A 182 -11.63 -13.42 2.69
C TYR A 182 -10.17 -13.65 3.11
N PHE A 183 -9.25 -12.73 2.78
CA PHE A 183 -7.84 -12.84 3.16
C PHE A 183 -7.61 -12.61 4.66
N MET A 184 -8.33 -11.66 5.28
CA MET A 184 -8.22 -11.41 6.72
C MET A 184 -8.65 -12.63 7.54
N GLN A 185 -9.75 -13.30 7.14
CA GLN A 185 -10.21 -14.51 7.82
C GLN A 185 -9.15 -15.61 7.74
N ARG A 186 -8.56 -15.86 6.57
CA ARG A 186 -7.50 -16.87 6.39
C ARG A 186 -6.24 -16.52 7.18
N TYR A 187 -5.86 -15.24 7.22
CA TYR A 187 -4.70 -14.76 7.97
C TYR A 187 -4.84 -14.95 9.49
N LEU A 188 -6.04 -14.70 10.04
CA LEU A 188 -6.30 -14.86 11.48
C LEU A 188 -6.67 -16.30 11.89
N THR A 189 -6.94 -17.19 10.94
CA THR A 189 -7.27 -18.59 11.21
C THR A 189 -6.02 -19.39 11.58
N ASP A 190 -6.15 -20.30 12.55
CA ASP A 190 -5.12 -21.25 12.97
C ASP A 190 -3.75 -20.65 13.32
N ARG A 191 -3.77 -19.42 13.86
CA ARG A 191 -2.57 -18.64 14.23
C ARG A 191 -1.62 -18.44 13.04
N THR A 192 -2.15 -18.43 11.82
CA THR A 192 -1.35 -18.26 10.59
C THR A 192 -0.55 -16.96 10.63
N PHE A 193 -1.13 -15.87 11.15
CA PHE A 193 -0.42 -14.61 11.39
C PHE A 193 0.89 -14.78 12.20
N TYR A 194 0.86 -15.59 13.27
CA TYR A 194 2.02 -15.84 14.12
C TYR A 194 3.06 -16.73 13.41
N LYS A 195 2.59 -17.75 12.67
CA LYS A 195 3.47 -18.64 11.90
C LYS A 195 4.24 -17.90 10.82
N ILE A 196 3.55 -17.03 10.07
CA ILE A 196 4.16 -16.21 9.02
C ILE A 196 5.24 -15.29 9.62
N GLN A 197 4.93 -14.62 10.74
CA GLN A 197 5.87 -13.69 11.38
C GLN A 197 7.08 -14.40 12.02
N SER A 198 6.85 -15.50 12.75
CA SER A 198 7.92 -16.25 13.43
C SER A 198 8.89 -16.94 12.47
N GLN A 199 8.41 -17.34 11.29
CA GLN A 199 9.23 -17.96 10.25
C GLN A 199 9.81 -16.94 9.26
N SER A 200 9.47 -15.65 9.39
CA SER A 200 9.89 -14.58 8.47
C SER A 200 9.63 -14.93 7.00
N ILE A 201 8.47 -15.54 6.71
CA ILE A 201 8.17 -16.07 5.37
C ILE A 201 7.83 -14.93 4.39
N ILE A 202 7.12 -13.91 4.88
CA ILE A 202 6.72 -12.72 4.11
C ILE A 202 6.93 -11.47 4.95
N ASP A 203 7.42 -10.42 4.29
CA ASP A 203 7.48 -9.08 4.83
C ASP A 203 6.15 -8.33 4.64
N ASN A 204 5.69 -7.66 5.72
CA ASN A 204 4.55 -6.75 5.76
C ASN A 204 3.21 -7.33 5.23
N PRO A 205 2.65 -8.39 5.88
CA PRO A 205 1.35 -8.97 5.51
C PRO A 205 0.18 -7.98 5.62
N ASP A 206 0.31 -6.97 6.47
CA ASP A 206 -0.62 -5.85 6.61
C ASP A 206 -0.72 -5.03 5.32
N GLN A 207 0.42 -4.69 4.69
CA GLN A 207 0.45 -4.00 3.39
C GLN A 207 -0.17 -4.86 2.29
N ARG A 208 0.00 -6.19 2.35
CA ARG A 208 -0.65 -7.12 1.39
C ARG A 208 -2.17 -7.05 1.46
N ILE A 209 -2.72 -7.03 2.67
CA ILE A 209 -4.17 -7.04 2.89
C ILE A 209 -4.79 -5.67 2.60
N VAL A 210 -4.09 -4.57 2.88
CA VAL A 210 -4.63 -3.22 2.70
C VAL A 210 -4.34 -2.68 1.30
N ASP A 211 -3.07 -2.48 0.98
CA ASP A 211 -2.65 -1.74 -0.22
C ASP A 211 -2.71 -2.61 -1.46
N ASP A 212 -2.16 -3.83 -1.41
CA ASP A 212 -2.10 -4.71 -2.58
C ASP A 212 -3.50 -5.19 -3.00
N LEU A 213 -4.39 -5.56 -2.06
CA LEU A 213 -5.79 -5.92 -2.41
C LEU A 213 -6.56 -4.74 -3.03
N SER A 214 -6.37 -3.53 -2.51
CA SER A 214 -7.01 -2.34 -3.04
C SER A 214 -6.51 -2.02 -4.45
N SER A 215 -5.19 -2.06 -4.64
CA SER A 215 -4.56 -1.84 -5.95
C SER A 215 -4.96 -2.92 -6.95
N PHE A 216 -5.02 -4.19 -6.52
CA PHE A 216 -5.36 -5.32 -7.38
C PHE A 216 -6.76 -5.18 -7.97
N THR A 217 -7.76 -4.95 -7.12
CA THR A 217 -9.18 -4.88 -7.54
C THR A 217 -9.47 -3.68 -8.43
N SER A 218 -8.95 -2.51 -8.09
CA SER A 218 -9.10 -1.28 -8.89
C SER A 218 -8.38 -1.37 -10.23
N THR A 219 -7.11 -1.79 -10.21
CA THR A 219 -6.27 -1.81 -11.42
C THR A 219 -6.73 -2.89 -12.40
N ALA A 220 -7.15 -4.07 -11.92
CA ALA A 220 -7.68 -5.13 -12.78
C ALA A 220 -8.92 -4.69 -13.57
N LEU A 221 -9.88 -4.03 -12.90
CA LEU A 221 -11.07 -3.50 -13.55
C LEU A 221 -10.73 -2.33 -14.48
N SER A 222 -9.90 -1.39 -14.02
CA SER A 222 -9.49 -0.24 -14.82
C SER A 222 -8.78 -0.68 -16.11
N PHE A 223 -7.83 -1.62 -16.05
CA PHE A 223 -7.10 -2.11 -17.22
C PHE A 223 -7.98 -2.87 -18.19
N SER A 224 -8.83 -3.77 -17.68
CA SER A 224 -9.73 -4.53 -18.56
C SER A 224 -10.66 -3.61 -19.35
N LEU A 225 -11.21 -2.58 -18.71
CA LEU A 225 -12.06 -1.59 -19.37
C LEU A 225 -11.29 -0.63 -20.27
N THR A 226 -10.09 -0.23 -19.86
CA THR A 226 -9.23 0.66 -20.65
C THR A 226 -8.80 -0.01 -21.94
N LEU A 227 -8.36 -1.28 -21.87
CA LEU A 227 -7.99 -2.08 -23.05
C LEU A 227 -9.20 -2.35 -23.94
N PHE A 228 -10.35 -2.65 -23.34
CA PHE A 228 -11.58 -2.88 -24.08
C PHE A 228 -12.07 -1.61 -24.79
N ASN A 229 -12.04 -0.46 -24.11
CA ASN A 229 -12.39 0.82 -24.71
C ASN A 229 -11.43 1.17 -25.85
N ALA A 230 -10.11 1.03 -25.64
CA ALA A 230 -9.11 1.27 -26.68
C ALA A 230 -9.30 0.35 -27.90
N ALA A 231 -9.69 -0.92 -27.69
CA ALA A 231 -10.01 -1.81 -28.80
C ALA A 231 -11.25 -1.35 -29.58
N ALA A 232 -12.32 -0.96 -28.89
CA ALA A 232 -13.55 -0.47 -29.51
C ALA A 232 -13.36 0.87 -30.23
N ASP A 233 -12.61 1.79 -29.62
CA ASP A 233 -12.25 3.10 -30.18
C ASP A 233 -11.34 2.90 -31.40
N LEU A 234 -10.31 2.05 -31.31
CA LEU A 234 -9.42 1.74 -32.43
C LEU A 234 -10.20 1.15 -33.61
N ILE A 235 -11.12 0.20 -33.39
CA ILE A 235 -11.96 -0.36 -34.46
C ILE A 235 -12.82 0.75 -35.10
N SER A 236 -13.50 1.55 -34.28
CA SER A 236 -14.47 2.54 -34.74
C SER A 236 -13.80 3.71 -35.46
N PHE A 237 -12.82 4.35 -34.83
CA PHE A 237 -12.15 5.52 -35.38
C PHE A 237 -11.18 5.17 -36.51
N SER A 238 -10.54 3.99 -36.49
CA SER A 238 -9.76 3.55 -37.66
C SER A 238 -10.64 3.36 -38.88
N ASN A 239 -11.84 2.79 -38.71
CA ASN A 239 -12.79 2.64 -39.82
C ASN A 239 -13.24 4.01 -40.36
N ILE A 240 -13.54 4.97 -39.49
CA ILE A 240 -13.86 6.36 -39.88
C ILE A 240 -12.70 6.98 -40.66
N LEU A 241 -11.48 6.93 -40.12
CA LEU A 241 -10.31 7.56 -40.73
C LEU A 241 -9.95 6.92 -42.07
N TYR A 242 -10.01 5.58 -42.16
CA TYR A 242 -9.76 4.84 -43.39
C TYR A 242 -10.80 5.15 -44.47
N THR A 243 -12.07 5.31 -44.09
CA THR A 243 -13.14 5.70 -45.01
C THR A 243 -12.96 7.12 -45.55
N ILE A 244 -12.45 8.05 -44.73
CA ILE A 244 -12.18 9.43 -45.16
C ILE A 244 -11.00 9.46 -46.15
N TYR A 245 -9.83 8.96 -45.73
CA TYR A 245 -8.62 9.01 -46.55
C TYR A 245 -7.59 7.95 -46.11
N PRO A 246 -7.49 6.80 -46.79
CA PRO A 246 -6.56 5.73 -46.41
C PRO A 246 -5.09 6.15 -46.24
N PRO A 247 -4.51 7.06 -47.05
CA PRO A 247 -3.14 7.53 -46.83
C PRO A 247 -2.93 8.25 -45.49
N LEU A 248 -3.96 8.92 -44.95
CA LEU A 248 -3.87 9.56 -43.63
C LEU A 248 -3.69 8.53 -42.51
N PHE A 249 -4.26 7.34 -42.64
CA PHE A 249 -4.05 6.26 -41.69
C PHE A 249 -2.57 5.80 -41.65
N VAL A 250 -1.90 5.73 -42.81
CA VAL A 250 -0.46 5.43 -42.88
C VAL A 250 0.38 6.53 -42.24
N VAL A 251 0.05 7.80 -42.52
CA VAL A 251 0.70 8.95 -41.88
C VAL A 251 0.56 8.87 -40.36
N LEU A 252 -0.60 8.50 -39.84
CA LEU A 252 -0.83 8.29 -38.41
C LEU A 252 0.10 7.22 -37.82
N ILE A 253 0.25 6.06 -38.47
CA ILE A 253 1.14 5.00 -37.97
C ILE A 253 2.59 5.50 -37.91
N LEU A 254 3.08 6.13 -38.98
CA LEU A 254 4.44 6.68 -39.02
C LEU A 254 4.65 7.75 -37.94
N TYR A 255 3.65 8.62 -37.76
CA TYR A 255 3.65 9.67 -36.75
C TYR A 255 3.67 9.10 -35.33
N SER A 256 2.89 8.05 -35.06
CA SER A 256 2.83 7.36 -33.76
C SER A 256 4.15 6.67 -33.42
N ILE A 257 4.73 5.93 -34.37
CA ILE A 257 6.01 5.22 -34.17
C ILE A 257 7.14 6.23 -33.93
N GLY A 258 7.22 7.28 -34.75
CA GLY A 258 8.23 8.32 -34.60
C GLY A 258 8.12 9.05 -33.25
N GLY A 259 6.91 9.44 -32.85
CA GLY A 259 6.66 10.08 -31.56
C GLY A 259 7.04 9.20 -30.38
N THR A 260 6.71 7.91 -30.46
CA THR A 260 7.05 6.92 -29.42
C THR A 260 8.56 6.73 -29.30
N ALA A 261 9.27 6.56 -30.42
CA ALA A 261 10.72 6.36 -30.42
C ALA A 261 11.47 7.56 -29.81
N ILE A 262 11.08 8.78 -30.16
CA ILE A 262 11.69 10.00 -29.60
C ILE A 262 11.34 10.15 -28.12
N SER A 263 10.11 9.85 -27.72
CA SER A 263 9.68 9.89 -26.31
C SER A 263 10.48 8.92 -25.45
N ILE A 264 10.72 7.69 -25.93
CA ILE A 264 11.55 6.69 -25.24
C ILE A 264 12.99 7.19 -25.11
N PHE A 265 13.54 7.76 -26.19
CA PHE A 265 14.91 8.29 -26.19
C PHE A 265 15.10 9.42 -25.15
N LEU A 266 14.17 10.37 -25.09
CA LEU A 266 14.19 11.47 -24.11
C LEU A 266 13.84 11.00 -22.69
N GLY A 267 13.00 9.97 -22.58
CA GLY A 267 12.48 9.44 -21.32
C GLY A 267 13.45 8.54 -20.55
N LYS A 268 14.44 7.93 -21.22
CA LYS A 268 15.32 6.90 -20.63
C LYS A 268 16.01 7.34 -19.32
N GLY A 269 16.44 8.60 -19.23
CA GLY A 269 17.11 9.13 -18.04
C GLY A 269 16.19 9.40 -16.84
N LEU A 270 14.88 9.61 -17.08
CA LEU A 270 13.93 9.96 -16.02
C LEU A 270 13.72 8.81 -15.05
N VAL A 271 13.73 7.57 -15.52
CA VAL A 271 13.50 6.38 -14.68
C VAL A 271 14.57 6.28 -13.59
N THR A 272 15.85 6.42 -13.97
CA THR A 272 16.96 6.39 -13.02
C THR A 272 16.90 7.54 -12.03
N LEU A 273 16.59 8.76 -12.51
CA LEU A 273 16.45 9.93 -11.63
C LEU A 273 15.29 9.78 -10.63
N ASN A 274 14.19 9.17 -11.06
CA ASN A 274 13.03 8.93 -10.20
C ASN A 274 13.35 7.88 -9.12
N PHE A 275 14.00 6.77 -9.50
CA PHE A 275 14.48 5.78 -8.53
C PHE A 275 15.43 6.40 -7.49
N LEU A 276 16.41 7.20 -7.95
CA LEU A 276 17.31 7.91 -7.04
C LEU A 276 16.58 8.91 -6.15
N GLN A 277 15.47 9.49 -6.62
CA GLN A 277 14.65 10.40 -5.83
C GLN A 277 13.99 9.67 -4.67
N GLU A 278 13.32 8.55 -4.95
CA GLU A 278 12.69 7.72 -3.92
C GLU A 278 13.69 7.28 -2.87
N LYS A 279 14.88 6.82 -3.30
CA LYS A 279 15.96 6.43 -2.38
C LYS A 279 16.42 7.58 -1.49
N LYS A 280 16.75 8.74 -2.08
CA LYS A 280 17.26 9.90 -1.32
C LYS A 280 16.21 10.49 -0.37
N GLU A 281 14.93 10.46 -0.75
CA GLU A 281 13.83 10.88 0.13
C GLU A 281 13.60 9.89 1.27
N ALA A 282 13.73 8.58 1.01
CA ALA A 282 13.69 7.55 2.04
C ALA A 282 14.85 7.72 3.05
N ASP A 283 16.08 7.99 2.58
CA ASP A 283 17.23 8.24 3.44
C ASP A 283 17.03 9.48 4.35
N PHE A 284 16.41 10.53 3.82
CA PHE A 284 16.04 11.72 4.58
C PHE A 284 14.95 11.40 5.63
N ARG A 285 13.88 10.72 5.24
CA ARG A 285 12.81 10.31 6.16
C ARG A 285 13.31 9.38 7.26
N TYR A 286 14.17 8.43 6.93
CA TYR A 286 14.82 7.54 7.89
C TYR A 286 15.65 8.33 8.91
N GLY A 287 16.35 9.38 8.46
CA GLY A 287 17.05 10.31 9.36
C GLY A 287 16.12 10.92 10.41
N LEU A 288 14.93 11.38 10.00
CA LEU A 288 13.94 11.95 10.91
C LEU A 288 13.34 10.92 11.87
N VAL A 289 13.08 9.69 11.39
CA VAL A 289 12.60 8.58 12.23
C VAL A 289 13.61 8.25 13.31
N ARG A 290 14.90 8.17 12.95
CA ARG A 290 15.99 7.94 13.91
C ARG A 290 16.04 9.02 14.99
N VAL A 291 15.89 10.29 14.62
CA VAL A 291 15.85 11.40 15.59
C VAL A 291 14.67 11.24 16.55
N ARG A 292 13.49 10.86 16.05
CA ARG A 292 12.31 10.62 16.88
C ARG A 292 12.50 9.45 17.86
N GLU A 293 13.05 8.33 17.38
CA GLU A 293 13.25 7.12 18.19
C GLU A 293 14.33 7.32 19.27
N ASN A 294 15.29 8.21 19.01
CA ASN A 294 16.41 8.48 19.91
C ASN A 294 16.33 9.89 20.53
N ALA A 295 15.14 10.49 20.58
CA ALA A 295 14.96 11.88 20.99
C ALA A 295 15.47 12.14 22.42
N GLU A 296 15.25 11.20 23.34
CA GLU A 296 15.71 11.28 24.72
C GLU A 296 17.24 11.30 24.79
N SER A 297 17.91 10.37 24.12
CA SER A 297 19.36 10.31 24.04
C SER A 297 19.95 11.58 23.40
N ILE A 298 19.39 12.05 22.28
CA ILE A 298 19.85 13.26 21.59
C ILE A 298 19.73 14.49 22.52
N ALA A 299 18.60 14.61 23.23
CA ALA A 299 18.37 15.69 24.18
C ALA A 299 19.32 15.62 25.40
N PHE A 300 19.62 14.42 25.91
CA PHE A 300 20.58 14.26 27.00
C PHE A 300 22.02 14.60 26.60
N TYR A 301 22.41 14.31 25.35
CA TYR A 301 23.75 14.60 24.86
C TYR A 301 23.92 16.02 24.27
N GLY A 302 22.84 16.79 24.09
CA GLY A 302 22.88 18.10 23.41
C GLY A 302 23.34 17.99 21.95
N GLY A 303 22.88 16.94 21.26
CA GLY A 303 23.34 16.56 19.91
C GLY A 303 22.60 17.22 18.75
N GLU A 304 21.71 18.19 19.01
CA GLU A 304 20.73 18.70 18.05
C GLU A 304 21.36 19.34 16.81
N ASP A 305 22.42 20.15 16.98
CA ASP A 305 23.11 20.81 15.86
C ASP A 305 23.77 19.82 14.90
N ASN A 306 24.32 18.72 15.43
CA ASN A 306 24.95 17.67 14.63
C ASN A 306 23.89 16.89 13.83
N GLU A 307 22.77 16.53 14.46
CA GLU A 307 21.66 15.87 13.78
C GLU A 307 21.03 16.79 12.72
N LEU A 308 20.91 18.10 12.99
CA LEU A 308 20.46 19.09 12.01
C LEU A 308 21.36 19.14 10.78
N GLN A 309 22.68 19.19 10.96
CA GLN A 309 23.62 19.22 9.83
C GLN A 309 23.52 17.96 8.97
N LEU A 310 23.41 16.78 9.59
CA LEU A 310 23.27 15.50 8.89
C LEU A 310 21.95 15.44 8.10
N LEU A 311 20.85 15.90 8.69
CA LEU A 311 19.54 15.98 8.04
C LEU A 311 19.56 16.94 6.84
N LEU A 312 20.17 18.11 6.99
CA LEU A 312 20.31 19.09 5.91
C LEU A 312 21.14 18.57 4.73
N GLN A 313 22.18 17.77 5.01
CA GLN A 313 22.97 17.13 3.96
C GLN A 313 22.13 16.13 3.15
N ARG A 314 21.35 15.28 3.83
CA ARG A 314 20.45 14.32 3.17
C ARG A 314 19.36 15.03 2.37
N PHE A 315 18.77 16.08 2.95
CA PHE A 315 17.80 16.93 2.26
C PHE A 315 18.38 17.57 0.99
N THR A 316 19.58 18.12 1.06
CA THR A 316 20.25 18.75 -0.10
C THR A 316 20.50 17.74 -1.21
N SER A 317 20.96 16.53 -0.88
CA SER A 317 21.14 15.44 -1.85
C SER A 317 19.84 15.07 -2.56
N ALA A 318 18.72 14.98 -1.82
CA ALA A 318 17.40 14.75 -2.39
C ALA A 318 16.93 15.92 -3.27
N PHE A 319 17.17 17.15 -2.83
CA PHE A 319 16.80 18.37 -3.56
C PHE A 319 17.55 18.51 -4.90
N GLU A 320 18.85 18.21 -4.93
CA GLU A 320 19.65 18.24 -6.15
C GLU A 320 19.19 17.21 -7.18
N ASN A 321 18.85 16.00 -6.72
CA ASN A 321 18.30 14.96 -7.60
C ASN A 321 16.92 15.36 -8.16
N LEU A 322 16.06 15.92 -7.31
CA LEU A 322 14.76 16.44 -7.73
C LEU A 322 14.93 17.54 -8.79
N THR A 323 15.92 18.40 -8.64
CA THR A 323 16.22 19.45 -9.64
C THR A 323 16.62 18.84 -10.99
N GLN A 324 17.45 17.80 -11.00
CA GLN A 324 17.80 17.08 -12.24
C GLN A 324 16.58 16.39 -12.86
N LEU A 325 15.74 15.77 -12.03
CA LEU A 325 14.47 15.15 -12.46
C LEU A 325 13.56 16.18 -13.12
N LEU A 326 13.41 17.38 -12.54
CA LEU A 326 12.62 18.47 -13.11
C LEU A 326 13.16 18.95 -14.47
N ILE A 327 14.48 19.05 -14.63
CA ILE A 327 15.09 19.44 -15.91
C ILE A 327 14.82 18.37 -16.98
N ALA A 328 14.97 17.09 -16.63
CA ALA A 328 14.73 15.99 -17.54
C ALA A 328 13.24 15.89 -17.94
N SER A 329 12.34 16.03 -16.97
CA SER A 329 10.89 16.10 -17.17
C SER A 329 10.51 17.25 -18.10
N ARG A 330 11.00 18.47 -17.84
CA ARG A 330 10.77 19.64 -18.72
C ARG A 330 11.18 19.37 -20.17
N ASN A 331 12.32 18.72 -20.40
CA ASN A 331 12.80 18.44 -21.75
C ASN A 331 11.89 17.44 -22.48
N LEU A 332 11.41 16.40 -21.78
CA LEU A 332 10.41 15.48 -22.31
C LEU A 332 9.08 16.20 -22.58
N GLU A 333 8.67 17.10 -21.69
CA GLU A 333 7.45 17.91 -21.83
C GLU A 333 7.50 18.87 -23.03
N PHE A 334 8.65 19.46 -23.35
CA PHE A 334 8.79 20.26 -24.56
C PHE A 334 8.47 19.45 -25.82
N PHE A 335 9.01 18.24 -25.91
CA PHE A 335 8.74 17.35 -27.04
C PHE A 335 7.28 16.89 -27.06
N THR A 336 6.79 16.32 -25.96
CA THR A 336 5.46 15.71 -25.88
C THR A 336 4.33 16.73 -26.05
N ASN A 337 4.48 17.97 -25.55
CA ASN A 337 3.51 19.04 -25.82
C ASN A 337 3.56 19.49 -27.29
N GLY A 338 4.75 19.67 -27.87
CA GLY A 338 4.89 20.02 -29.29
C GLY A 338 4.27 18.95 -30.20
N TYR A 339 4.54 17.68 -29.91
CA TYR A 339 3.92 16.52 -30.55
C TYR A 339 2.39 16.59 -30.43
N ARG A 340 1.84 16.82 -29.23
CA ARG A 340 0.38 16.93 -29.04
C ARG A 340 -0.26 18.06 -29.85
N TYR A 341 0.40 19.21 -29.99
CA TYR A 341 -0.15 20.33 -30.77
C TYR A 341 -0.12 20.06 -32.28
N LEU A 342 0.88 19.34 -32.78
CA LEU A 342 0.94 18.97 -34.20
C LEU A 342 -0.26 18.11 -34.64
N ILE A 343 -0.88 17.34 -33.74
CA ILE A 343 -2.10 16.57 -34.03
C ILE A 343 -3.25 17.46 -34.53
N GLN A 344 -3.32 18.73 -34.12
CA GLN A 344 -4.37 19.64 -34.60
C GLN A 344 -4.17 20.05 -36.06
N ILE A 345 -2.93 20.06 -36.55
CA ILE A 345 -2.56 20.61 -37.86
C ILE A 345 -2.28 19.49 -38.86
N VAL A 346 -1.59 18.41 -38.48
CA VAL A 346 -1.15 17.36 -39.40
C VAL A 346 -2.31 16.72 -40.17
N PRO A 347 -3.41 16.25 -39.54
CA PRO A 347 -4.52 15.66 -40.25
C PRO A 347 -5.19 16.67 -41.18
N ALA A 348 -5.36 17.90 -40.72
CA ALA A 348 -5.93 18.98 -41.51
C ALA A 348 -5.08 19.31 -42.74
N ALA A 349 -3.74 19.40 -42.59
CA ALA A 349 -2.83 19.70 -43.68
C ALA A 349 -2.81 18.60 -44.76
N VAL A 350 -2.90 17.33 -44.36
CA VAL A 350 -2.94 16.19 -45.29
C VAL A 350 -4.26 16.15 -46.07
N VAL A 351 -5.37 16.48 -45.42
CA VAL A 351 -6.72 16.40 -45.99
C VAL A 351 -7.11 17.69 -46.75
N ALA A 352 -6.50 18.83 -46.43
CA ALA A 352 -6.81 20.14 -47.01
C ALA A 352 -6.82 20.19 -48.55
N PRO A 353 -5.89 19.56 -49.30
CA PRO A 353 -5.96 19.56 -50.77
C PRO A 353 -7.25 18.94 -51.33
N MET A 354 -7.85 17.97 -50.63
CA MET A 354 -9.13 17.37 -51.03
C MET A 354 -10.29 18.35 -50.81
N TYR A 355 -10.24 19.14 -49.75
CA TYR A 355 -11.23 20.19 -49.48
C TYR A 355 -11.15 21.29 -50.54
N PHE A 356 -9.94 21.80 -50.84
CA PHE A 356 -9.76 22.83 -51.86
C PHE A 356 -10.08 22.37 -53.29
N SER A 357 -10.05 21.05 -53.55
CA SER A 357 -10.52 20.47 -54.82
C SER A 357 -12.01 20.11 -54.84
N GLY A 358 -12.75 20.40 -53.75
CA GLY A 358 -14.20 20.16 -53.66
C GLY A 358 -14.60 18.69 -53.50
N LYS A 359 -13.66 17.79 -53.17
CA LYS A 359 -13.94 16.34 -53.01
C LYS A 359 -14.54 15.99 -51.66
N ILE A 360 -14.37 16.85 -50.66
CA ILE A 360 -14.86 16.68 -49.29
C ILE A 360 -15.36 18.01 -48.74
N GLU A 361 -16.21 17.94 -47.72
CA GLU A 361 -16.72 19.12 -47.03
C GLU A 361 -15.82 19.54 -45.86
N PHE A 362 -15.99 20.77 -45.37
CA PHE A 362 -15.14 21.35 -44.33
C PHE A 362 -15.15 20.54 -43.02
N GLY A 363 -16.30 19.99 -42.64
CA GLY A 363 -16.49 19.18 -41.44
C GLY A 363 -15.65 17.90 -41.43
N VAL A 364 -15.29 17.35 -42.59
CA VAL A 364 -14.43 16.16 -42.72
C VAL A 364 -13.02 16.45 -42.17
N ILE A 365 -12.56 17.70 -42.22
CA ILE A 365 -11.28 18.10 -41.63
C ILE A 365 -11.32 17.92 -40.10
N ASN A 366 -12.38 18.43 -39.45
CA ASN A 366 -12.56 18.26 -38.00
C ASN A 366 -12.73 16.79 -37.62
N GLN A 367 -13.49 16.04 -38.42
CA GLN A 367 -13.68 14.62 -38.24
C GLN A 367 -12.35 13.85 -38.29
N SER A 368 -11.48 14.22 -39.23
CA SER A 368 -10.13 13.64 -39.40
C SER A 368 -9.23 13.94 -38.20
N VAL A 369 -9.22 15.19 -37.71
CA VAL A 369 -8.43 15.58 -36.53
C VAL A 369 -8.89 14.81 -35.28
N SER A 370 -10.21 14.68 -35.09
CA SER A 370 -10.80 13.93 -33.98
C SER A 370 -10.44 12.43 -34.06
N ALA A 371 -10.68 11.78 -35.20
CA ALA A 371 -10.37 10.36 -35.38
C ALA A 371 -8.86 10.08 -35.25
N PHE A 372 -8.01 10.93 -35.81
CA PHE A 372 -6.56 10.84 -35.65
C PHE A 372 -6.13 10.93 -34.18
N SER A 373 -6.74 11.84 -33.41
CA SER A 373 -6.45 12.02 -31.98
C SER A 373 -6.85 10.81 -31.13
N HIS A 374 -8.02 10.23 -31.39
CA HIS A 374 -8.50 9.02 -30.71
C HIS A 374 -7.55 7.84 -30.96
N ILE A 375 -7.30 7.52 -32.24
CA ILE A 375 -6.42 6.40 -32.61
C ILE A 375 -5.03 6.58 -32.02
N LEU A 376 -4.45 7.78 -32.09
CA LEU A 376 -3.12 8.02 -31.53
C LEU A 376 -3.09 7.84 -30.01
N GLY A 377 -4.14 8.29 -29.31
CA GLY A 377 -4.31 8.05 -27.88
C GLY A 377 -4.36 6.55 -27.55
N ASP A 378 -5.13 5.79 -28.32
CA ASP A 378 -5.31 4.34 -28.12
C ASP A 378 -4.03 3.55 -28.41
N VAL A 379 -3.29 3.90 -29.48
CA VAL A 379 -2.00 3.27 -29.79
C VAL A 379 -0.94 3.61 -28.73
N SER A 380 -1.01 4.82 -28.17
CA SER A 380 -0.10 5.26 -27.11
C SER A 380 -0.45 4.72 -25.73
N LEU A 381 -1.59 4.03 -25.58
CA LEU A 381 -2.10 3.52 -24.30
C LEU A 381 -1.11 2.61 -23.59
N VAL A 382 -0.44 1.71 -24.32
CA VAL A 382 0.55 0.80 -23.74
C VAL A 382 1.73 1.58 -23.14
N VAL A 383 2.15 2.66 -23.80
CA VAL A 383 3.23 3.52 -23.32
C VAL A 383 2.79 4.29 -22.08
N TYR A 384 1.58 4.85 -22.08
CA TYR A 384 1.04 5.58 -20.94
C TYR A 384 0.78 4.68 -19.72
N GLN A 385 0.45 3.41 -19.95
CA GLN A 385 0.13 2.48 -18.88
C GLN A 385 1.34 1.66 -18.41
N PHE A 386 2.53 1.83 -18.99
CA PHE A 386 3.70 0.97 -18.70
C PHE A 386 4.04 0.88 -17.20
N GLN A 387 4.07 2.03 -16.50
CA GLN A 387 4.36 2.07 -15.08
C GLN A 387 3.30 1.34 -14.26
N ALA A 388 2.03 1.55 -14.60
CA ALA A 388 0.93 0.89 -13.91
C ALA A 388 0.90 -0.62 -14.21
N ILE A 389 1.23 -1.06 -15.43
CA ILE A 389 1.37 -2.48 -15.79
C ILE A 389 2.48 -3.13 -14.96
N SER A 390 3.63 -2.45 -14.85
CA SER A 390 4.77 -2.93 -14.05
C SER A 390 4.41 -3.02 -12.56
N ALA A 391 3.78 -1.97 -12.01
CA ALA A 391 3.32 -1.95 -10.63
C ALA A 391 2.27 -3.04 -10.36
N PHE A 392 1.33 -3.23 -11.27
CA PHE A 392 0.29 -4.25 -11.15
C PHE A 392 0.86 -5.67 -11.22
N SER A 393 1.85 -5.92 -12.08
CA SER A 393 2.57 -7.19 -12.12
C SER A 393 3.18 -7.54 -10.76
N ALA A 394 3.85 -6.56 -10.12
CA ALA A 394 4.43 -6.74 -8.79
C ALA A 394 3.36 -7.01 -7.72
N VAL A 395 2.19 -6.36 -7.80
CA VAL A 395 1.05 -6.62 -6.90
C VAL A 395 0.51 -8.04 -7.09
N ILE A 396 0.34 -8.49 -8.34
CA ILE A 396 -0.11 -9.87 -8.65
C ILE A 396 0.85 -10.89 -8.04
N ASP A 397 2.15 -10.69 -8.21
CA ASP A 397 3.16 -11.60 -7.67
C ASP A 397 3.12 -11.69 -6.15
N ARG A 398 3.16 -10.55 -5.47
CA ARG A 398 3.17 -10.48 -4.00
C ARG A 398 1.90 -11.06 -3.39
N LEU A 399 0.75 -10.83 -4.04
CA LEU A 399 -0.52 -11.35 -3.57
C LEU A 399 -0.71 -12.84 -3.88
N GLY A 400 -0.18 -13.31 -5.01
CA GLY A 400 -0.13 -14.73 -5.35
C GLY A 400 0.76 -15.52 -4.38
N GLU A 401 1.94 -14.98 -4.05
CA GLU A 401 2.83 -15.56 -3.04
C GLU A 401 2.18 -15.60 -1.65
N PHE A 402 1.53 -14.50 -1.24
CA PHE A 402 0.78 -14.47 0.01
C PHE A 402 -0.32 -15.53 0.05
N ASP A 403 -1.07 -15.69 -1.04
CA ASP A 403 -2.12 -16.72 -1.16
C ASP A 403 -1.55 -18.16 -1.08
N ASP A 404 -0.42 -18.44 -1.72
CA ASP A 404 0.27 -19.74 -1.66
C ASP A 404 0.69 -20.11 -0.22
N ILE A 405 1.13 -19.13 0.56
CA ILE A 405 1.54 -19.33 1.96
C ILE A 405 0.33 -19.55 2.88
N LEU A 406 -0.77 -18.84 2.64
CA LEU A 406 -2.02 -19.06 3.35
C LEU A 406 -2.58 -20.47 3.07
N ASP A 407 -2.47 -20.98 1.84
CA ASP A 407 -2.87 -22.36 1.49
C ASP A 407 -1.97 -23.43 2.14
N THR A 408 -0.66 -23.18 2.16
CA THR A 408 0.32 -24.10 2.77
C THR A 408 0.09 -24.20 4.28
N SER A 409 -0.24 -23.08 4.93
CA SER A 409 -0.51 -23.02 6.38
C SER A 409 -1.79 -23.78 6.75
N GLY A 410 -2.82 -23.73 5.91
CA GLY A 410 -4.08 -24.47 6.12
C GLY A 410 -3.97 -25.98 5.84
N SER A 411 -3.12 -26.39 4.90
CA SER A 411 -2.96 -27.80 4.50
C SER A 411 -1.97 -28.58 5.38
N LYS A 412 -0.87 -27.97 5.84
CA LYS A 412 0.10 -28.63 6.74
C LYS A 412 -0.46 -28.96 8.13
N SER A 413 -1.55 -28.33 8.55
CA SER A 413 -2.26 -28.72 9.78
C SER A 413 -2.91 -30.12 9.70
N ARG A 414 -2.94 -30.78 8.54
CA ARG A 414 -3.59 -32.09 8.35
C ARG A 414 -2.66 -33.28 8.08
N SER A 415 -1.35 -33.09 7.79
CA SER A 415 -0.60 -34.18 7.13
C SER A 415 0.88 -34.38 7.46
N GLU A 416 1.55 -33.55 8.28
CA GLU A 416 2.93 -33.85 8.70
C GLU A 416 3.01 -34.07 10.22
N PRO A 417 3.58 -35.19 10.70
CA PRO A 417 3.91 -35.39 12.11
C PRO A 417 5.15 -34.54 12.44
N GLY A 418 5.00 -33.21 12.40
CA GLY A 418 5.93 -32.32 13.10
C GLY A 418 5.81 -32.59 14.60
N GLU A 419 6.89 -32.39 15.36
CA GLU A 419 6.95 -32.51 16.82
C GLU A 419 5.97 -31.53 17.50
N TYR A 420 4.67 -31.83 17.46
CA TYR A 420 3.67 -31.14 18.24
C TYR A 420 3.79 -31.61 19.69
N ILE A 421 3.93 -30.65 20.62
CA ILE A 421 3.79 -30.96 22.05
C ILE A 421 2.33 -31.38 22.26
N ASN A 422 2.11 -32.67 22.49
CA ASN A 422 0.78 -33.23 22.68
C ASN A 422 0.31 -32.94 24.12
N LEU A 423 -0.29 -31.77 24.33
CA LEU A 423 -0.84 -31.39 25.62
C LEU A 423 -2.13 -32.17 25.88
N THR A 424 -2.05 -33.16 26.77
CA THR A 424 -3.21 -33.92 27.23
C THR A 424 -3.83 -33.19 28.42
N TYR A 425 -4.94 -32.48 28.19
CA TYR A 425 -5.65 -31.77 29.24
C TYR A 425 -6.64 -32.70 29.95
N CYS A 426 -6.49 -32.91 31.26
CA CYS A 426 -7.52 -33.55 32.05
C CYS A 426 -8.66 -32.54 32.30
N HIS A 427 -9.83 -32.79 31.70
CA HIS A 427 -11.02 -31.99 31.98
C HIS A 427 -11.48 -32.27 33.41
N VAL A 428 -11.21 -31.35 34.33
CA VAL A 428 -11.90 -31.33 35.63
C VAL A 428 -13.32 -30.84 35.34
N GLN A 429 -14.23 -31.74 34.99
CA GLN A 429 -15.66 -31.41 35.08
C GLN A 429 -15.92 -31.08 36.54
N GLY A 430 -16.38 -29.86 36.81
CA GLY A 430 -16.94 -29.52 38.10
C GLY A 430 -18.02 -30.55 38.40
N SER A 431 -17.69 -31.50 39.27
CA SER A 431 -18.58 -32.56 39.68
C SER A 431 -19.71 -31.91 40.48
N GLN A 432 -20.79 -31.50 39.81
CA GLN A 432 -22.10 -31.46 40.45
C GLN A 432 -22.58 -32.90 40.57
N VAL A 433 -21.88 -33.71 41.35
CA VAL A 433 -22.39 -34.98 41.83
C VAL A 433 -23.08 -34.66 43.15
N LEU A 434 -24.41 -34.70 43.08
CA LEU A 434 -25.29 -34.84 44.24
C LEU A 434 -24.66 -35.82 45.23
N ASP A 435 -24.38 -35.31 46.43
CA ASP A 435 -23.79 -36.05 47.54
C ASP A 435 -24.54 -37.37 47.75
N SER A 436 -23.88 -38.47 47.40
CA SER A 436 -24.22 -39.80 47.91
C SER A 436 -23.30 -40.06 49.10
N ASN A 437 -23.91 -40.11 50.27
CA ASN A 437 -23.27 -40.19 51.58
C ASN A 437 -22.38 -41.45 51.65
N GLY A 438 -21.05 -41.30 51.54
CA GLY A 438 -20.12 -42.39 51.87
C GLY A 438 -18.86 -42.58 51.02
N SER A 439 -18.49 -41.68 50.10
CA SER A 439 -17.18 -41.77 49.42
C SER A 439 -16.14 -40.83 50.03
N LEU A 440 -14.97 -41.37 50.37
CA LEU A 440 -13.78 -40.62 50.76
C LEU A 440 -13.43 -39.58 49.67
N PRO A 441 -13.08 -38.32 50.00
CA PRO A 441 -12.61 -37.37 48.99
C PRO A 441 -11.39 -37.95 48.27
N PRO A 442 -11.21 -37.74 46.96
CA PRO A 442 -9.95 -38.08 46.31
C PRO A 442 -8.81 -37.40 47.08
N THR A 443 -7.93 -38.20 47.68
CA THR A 443 -6.85 -37.76 48.57
C THR A 443 -5.68 -37.10 47.84
N THR A 444 -5.77 -36.99 46.52
CA THR A 444 -4.79 -36.30 45.68
C THR A 444 -5.46 -35.13 44.95
N PRO A 445 -4.91 -33.90 45.05
CA PRO A 445 -5.39 -32.79 44.25
C PRO A 445 -5.32 -33.16 42.76
N PRO A 446 -6.31 -32.75 41.94
CA PRO A 446 -6.30 -33.08 40.52
C PRO A 446 -5.03 -32.52 39.85
N ARG A 447 -4.37 -33.35 39.05
CA ARG A 447 -3.24 -32.92 38.19
C ARG A 447 -3.75 -31.98 37.11
N LEU A 448 -3.14 -30.79 37.01
CA LEU A 448 -3.49 -29.76 36.04
C LEU A 448 -2.62 -29.83 34.77
N LEU A 449 -1.34 -30.15 34.91
CA LEU A 449 -0.40 -30.30 33.80
C LEU A 449 0.59 -31.41 34.13
N ASP A 450 0.86 -32.30 33.17
CA ASP A 450 1.87 -33.35 33.27
C ASP A 450 2.73 -33.30 32.00
N VAL A 451 4.04 -33.15 32.17
CA VAL A 451 5.02 -33.08 31.08
C VAL A 451 6.04 -34.17 31.32
N GLU A 452 6.25 -35.03 30.34
CA GLU A 452 7.23 -36.13 30.41
C GLU A 452 8.20 -36.02 29.22
N ASN A 453 9.50 -36.20 29.51
CA ASN A 453 10.59 -36.31 28.53
C ASN A 453 10.62 -35.19 27.47
N LEU A 454 10.36 -33.94 27.88
CA LEU A 454 10.35 -32.81 26.95
C LEU A 454 11.77 -32.36 26.62
N THR A 455 12.17 -32.53 25.36
CA THR A 455 13.38 -31.95 24.80
C THR A 455 13.02 -30.79 23.86
N LEU A 456 13.52 -29.59 24.14
CA LEU A 456 13.26 -28.37 23.35
C LEU A 456 14.48 -27.98 22.54
N LYS A 457 14.27 -27.70 21.24
CA LYS A 457 15.31 -27.25 20.31
C LYS A 457 14.93 -25.94 19.64
N THR A 458 15.93 -25.17 19.23
CA THR A 458 15.71 -23.95 18.44
C THR A 458 15.31 -24.27 17.00
N PRO A 459 14.34 -23.57 16.40
CA PRO A 459 13.83 -23.84 15.05
C PRO A 459 14.86 -23.70 13.91
N LYS A 460 15.76 -22.72 13.99
CA LYS A 460 16.73 -22.41 12.92
C LYS A 460 18.08 -23.11 13.10
N THR A 461 18.57 -23.22 14.33
CA THR A 461 19.91 -23.73 14.64
C THR A 461 19.92 -25.16 15.19
N ASN A 462 18.74 -25.75 15.43
CA ASN A 462 18.54 -27.06 16.06
C ASN A 462 19.32 -27.27 17.37
N SER A 463 19.77 -26.19 18.02
CA SER A 463 20.47 -26.22 19.29
C SER A 463 19.48 -26.57 20.39
N THR A 464 19.83 -27.55 21.21
CA THR A 464 19.01 -28.01 22.32
C THR A 464 19.05 -27.01 23.47
N LEU A 465 17.89 -26.53 23.89
CA LEU A 465 17.73 -25.59 25.00
C LEU A 465 17.43 -26.31 26.32
N VAL A 466 16.64 -27.39 26.24
CA VAL A 466 16.21 -28.21 27.38
C VAL A 466 16.21 -29.66 26.94
N ILE A 467 16.65 -30.59 27.80
CA ILE A 467 16.73 -32.03 27.53
C ILE A 467 15.93 -32.77 28.60
N ASP A 468 15.09 -33.72 28.19
CA ASP A 468 14.37 -34.69 29.03
C ASP A 468 13.66 -34.09 30.27
N LEU A 469 13.05 -32.92 30.12
CA LEU A 469 12.33 -32.26 31.21
C LEU A 469 11.03 -33.00 31.52
N SER A 470 10.90 -33.48 32.76
CA SER A 470 9.68 -34.13 33.26
C SER A 470 9.21 -33.48 34.57
N PHE A 471 7.96 -33.01 34.62
CA PHE A 471 7.34 -32.44 35.82
C PHE A 471 5.81 -32.50 35.76
N GLY A 472 5.18 -32.56 36.93
CA GLY A 472 3.72 -32.47 37.08
C GLY A 472 3.32 -31.32 38.00
N ILE A 473 2.24 -30.61 37.67
CA ILE A 473 1.66 -29.51 38.44
C ILE A 473 0.26 -29.93 38.90
N ASN A 474 0.00 -29.92 40.20
CA ASN A 474 -1.33 -30.17 40.76
C ASN A 474 -2.07 -28.86 41.05
N GLU A 475 -3.36 -28.96 41.32
CA GLU A 475 -4.16 -27.82 41.74
C GLU A 475 -3.59 -27.15 43.00
N LYS A 476 -3.35 -25.82 42.92
CA LYS A 476 -2.71 -24.95 43.93
C LYS A 476 -1.18 -24.99 44.01
N ASP A 477 -0.52 -25.79 43.18
CA ASP A 477 0.94 -25.72 43.05
C ASP A 477 1.36 -24.46 42.26
N ASN A 478 2.46 -23.82 42.67
CA ASN A 478 3.09 -22.73 41.93
C ASN A 478 4.52 -23.12 41.58
N LEU A 479 4.86 -23.13 40.29
CA LEU A 479 6.21 -23.42 39.81
C LEU A 479 6.84 -22.13 39.29
N LEU A 480 8.01 -21.77 39.81
CA LEU A 480 8.80 -20.64 39.34
C LEU A 480 9.92 -21.14 38.43
N ASN A 481 10.01 -20.60 37.21
CA ASN A 481 11.15 -20.84 36.33
C ASN A 481 12.16 -19.70 36.50
N GLY A 482 13.30 -19.98 37.12
CA GLY A 482 14.42 -19.06 37.27
C GLY A 482 15.63 -19.55 36.50
N GLY A 483 16.22 -18.70 35.66
CA GLY A 483 17.44 -18.99 34.92
C GLY A 483 18.42 -17.82 34.99
N ASP A 484 19.72 -18.12 34.88
CA ASP A 484 20.76 -17.10 34.81
C ASP A 484 20.63 -16.30 33.51
N ALA A 485 20.46 -14.98 33.62
CA ALA A 485 20.59 -14.09 32.47
C ALA A 485 22.07 -14.10 32.04
N GLN A 486 22.42 -14.85 31.00
CA GLN A 486 23.77 -14.80 30.45
C GLN A 486 24.09 -13.37 30.00
N PRO A 487 25.16 -12.73 30.50
CA PRO A 487 25.68 -11.52 29.90
C PRO A 487 26.41 -11.93 28.60
N LEU A 488 25.95 -11.41 27.47
CA LEU A 488 26.71 -11.48 26.21
C LEU A 488 27.92 -10.54 26.33
N THR A 489 28.99 -11.01 26.97
CA THR A 489 30.27 -10.28 27.00
C THR A 489 30.98 -10.40 25.67
N SER A 490 30.94 -9.30 24.90
CA SER A 490 31.97 -8.77 24.01
C SER A 490 33.17 -9.68 23.64
N SER A 491 33.08 -10.33 22.49
CA SER A 491 34.21 -10.50 21.56
C SER A 491 33.64 -10.79 20.18
N ASP A 492 34.13 -10.04 19.19
CA ASP A 492 33.70 -9.95 17.79
C ASP A 492 32.47 -9.07 17.52
N ALA A 493 32.79 -7.82 17.16
CA ALA A 493 31.86 -6.80 16.74
C ALA A 493 31.25 -7.14 15.37
N ALA A 494 29.97 -7.51 15.38
CA ALA A 494 29.03 -7.28 14.29
C ALA A 494 27.95 -6.32 14.81
N PRO A 495 27.52 -5.31 14.03
CA PRO A 495 26.44 -4.43 14.45
C PRO A 495 25.14 -5.23 14.37
N VAL A 496 24.76 -5.83 15.49
CA VAL A 496 23.45 -6.47 15.65
C VAL A 496 22.48 -5.35 15.97
N GLU A 497 21.77 -4.90 14.93
CA GLU A 497 20.51 -4.20 15.10
C GLU A 497 19.62 -4.97 16.08
N GLU A 498 18.98 -4.18 16.93
CA GLU A 498 18.04 -4.52 17.99
C GLU A 498 16.83 -5.30 17.44
N ASN A 499 17.00 -6.58 17.10
CA ASN A 499 15.94 -7.45 16.57
C ASN A 499 16.20 -8.95 16.83
N SER A 500 16.69 -9.29 18.03
CA SER A 500 16.82 -10.70 18.43
C SER A 500 16.42 -10.96 19.88
N GLU A 501 15.14 -10.71 20.19
CA GLU A 501 14.46 -11.54 21.18
C GLU A 501 14.08 -12.86 20.50
N LYS A 502 14.99 -13.83 20.58
CA LYS A 502 14.78 -15.22 20.15
C LYS A 502 13.69 -15.85 21.01
N ASN A 503 12.44 -15.68 20.60
CA ASN A 503 11.32 -16.46 21.13
C ASN A 503 11.52 -17.92 20.70
N VAL A 504 11.67 -18.81 21.67
CA VAL A 504 11.61 -20.25 21.47
C VAL A 504 10.22 -20.57 20.93
N ASN A 505 10.13 -21.10 19.71
CA ASN A 505 8.85 -21.54 19.15
C ASN A 505 8.36 -22.78 19.91
N LEU A 506 7.60 -22.57 20.99
CA LEU A 506 6.70 -23.60 21.49
C LEU A 506 5.37 -23.49 20.72
N GLU A 507 5.17 -24.38 19.75
CA GLU A 507 3.83 -24.61 19.21
C GLU A 507 2.97 -25.31 20.28
N PHE A 508 2.31 -24.52 21.11
CA PHE A 508 1.21 -25.02 21.93
C PHE A 508 0.01 -25.26 21.02
N GLY A 509 -0.26 -26.52 20.69
CA GLY A 509 -1.46 -26.94 19.97
C GLY A 509 -2.72 -26.37 20.64
N ARG A 510 -3.78 -26.10 19.87
CA ARG A 510 -5.08 -25.75 20.47
C ARG A 510 -5.42 -26.80 21.54
N PRO A 511 -5.91 -26.42 22.72
CA PRO A 511 -6.73 -27.38 23.45
C PRO A 511 -7.87 -27.77 22.49
N ILE A 512 -8.04 -29.07 22.28
CA ILE A 512 -8.94 -29.69 21.28
C ILE A 512 -10.43 -29.32 21.48
N ASN A 513 -10.75 -28.41 22.41
CA ASN A 513 -12.06 -27.80 22.54
C ASN A 513 -11.95 -26.30 22.85
N SER A 514 -12.55 -25.47 22.00
CA SER A 514 -12.81 -24.03 22.24
C SER A 514 -13.66 -23.75 23.48
N ASN A 515 -14.12 -24.78 24.19
CA ASN A 515 -14.85 -24.71 25.45
C ASN A 515 -13.97 -24.79 26.71
N SER A 516 -12.65 -24.94 26.60
CA SER A 516 -11.77 -25.15 27.76
C SER A 516 -11.22 -23.84 28.33
N ARG A 517 -12.04 -23.18 29.17
CA ARG A 517 -11.78 -21.93 29.91
C ARG A 517 -10.75 -22.04 31.06
N SER A 518 -9.81 -22.99 31.03
CA SER A 518 -9.02 -23.35 32.22
C SER A 518 -7.57 -22.86 32.26
N VAL A 519 -6.98 -22.41 31.14
CA VAL A 519 -5.57 -21.98 31.07
C VAL A 519 -5.45 -20.61 30.41
N PHE A 520 -4.77 -19.68 31.07
CA PHE A 520 -4.51 -18.33 30.58
C PHE A 520 -3.00 -18.08 30.47
N PHE A 521 -2.57 -17.57 29.31
CA PHE A 521 -1.16 -17.24 29.06
C PHE A 521 -0.93 -15.74 29.16
N LEU A 522 0.11 -15.33 29.89
CA LEU A 522 0.55 -13.95 30.01
C LEU A 522 1.86 -13.75 29.20
N PRO A 523 1.88 -12.86 28.19
CA PRO A 523 3.11 -12.57 27.45
C PRO A 523 4.10 -11.75 28.31
N GLN A 524 5.39 -11.85 28.00
CA GLN A 524 6.43 -11.06 28.68
C GLN A 524 6.27 -9.56 28.44
N ARG A 525 5.95 -9.19 27.19
CA ARG A 525 5.55 -7.81 26.83
C ARG A 525 4.03 -7.73 26.89
N PRO A 526 3.45 -6.86 27.72
CA PRO A 526 2.00 -6.75 27.83
C PRO A 526 1.39 -6.31 26.49
N TYR A 527 0.35 -7.00 26.04
CA TYR A 527 -0.39 -6.61 24.84
C TYR A 527 -1.56 -5.69 25.21
N MET A 528 -1.62 -4.53 24.55
CA MET A 528 -2.69 -3.55 24.69
C MET A 528 -3.51 -3.50 23.40
N VAL A 529 -4.80 -3.77 23.53
CA VAL A 529 -5.82 -3.68 22.48
C VAL A 529 -6.13 -2.23 22.19
N LEU A 530 -6.29 -1.91 20.90
CA LEU A 530 -6.80 -0.63 20.41
C LEU A 530 -8.32 -0.52 20.61
N GLY A 531 -8.76 -0.45 21.87
CA GLY A 531 -10.17 -0.39 22.25
C GLY A 531 -10.41 0.38 23.55
N SER A 532 -11.63 0.30 24.05
CA SER A 532 -11.97 0.84 25.37
C SER A 532 -11.23 0.08 26.49
N LEU A 533 -11.05 0.74 27.64
CA LEU A 533 -10.52 0.07 28.85
C LEU A 533 -11.32 -1.19 29.21
N ARG A 534 -12.65 -1.19 28.97
CA ARG A 534 -13.50 -2.38 29.15
C ARG A 534 -13.05 -3.52 28.23
N GLN A 535 -12.78 -3.24 26.96
CA GLN A 535 -12.27 -4.24 26.03
C GLN A 535 -10.87 -4.73 26.46
N GLN A 536 -9.97 -3.83 26.87
CA GLN A 536 -8.66 -4.21 27.38
C GLN A 536 -8.75 -5.22 28.54
N LEU A 537 -9.68 -5.00 29.48
CA LEU A 537 -9.87 -5.86 30.65
C LEU A 537 -10.60 -7.18 30.35
N LEU A 538 -11.35 -7.25 29.24
CA LEU A 538 -12.15 -8.44 28.87
C LEU A 538 -11.49 -9.29 27.77
N TYR A 539 -10.33 -8.89 27.24
CA TYR A 539 -9.58 -9.68 26.28
C TYR A 539 -9.17 -11.04 26.87
N PRO A 540 -9.30 -12.17 26.17
CA PRO A 540 -9.74 -12.38 24.78
C PRO A 540 -11.24 -12.71 24.60
N THR A 541 -12.07 -12.53 25.63
CA THR A 541 -13.43 -13.10 25.71
C THR A 541 -14.59 -12.18 25.30
N TRP A 542 -14.32 -10.90 24.97
CA TRP A 542 -15.39 -9.92 24.75
C TRP A 542 -16.33 -10.24 23.57
N ALA A 543 -15.93 -11.09 22.61
CA ALA A 543 -16.73 -11.40 21.44
C ALA A 543 -17.94 -12.31 21.78
N GLU A 544 -17.87 -13.06 22.87
CA GLU A 544 -18.95 -13.95 23.34
C GLU A 544 -20.13 -13.19 23.95
N GLU A 545 -19.96 -11.89 24.27
CA GLU A 545 -21.03 -11.04 24.82
C GLU A 545 -22.08 -10.64 23.77
N ALA A 546 -21.70 -10.62 22.47
CA ALA A 546 -22.55 -10.11 21.39
C ALA A 546 -23.49 -11.18 20.79
N SER A 547 -23.07 -12.45 20.73
CA SER A 547 -23.86 -13.53 20.12
C SER A 547 -25.08 -13.96 20.96
N VAL A 548 -25.12 -13.62 22.24
CA VAL A 548 -26.23 -13.94 23.16
C VAL A 548 -27.40 -12.96 23.02
N LEU A 549 -27.21 -11.80 22.35
CA LEU A 549 -28.24 -10.77 22.27
C LEU A 549 -29.19 -10.91 21.06
N ASP A 550 -28.79 -11.61 19.99
CA ASP A 550 -29.52 -11.64 18.70
C ASP A 550 -30.51 -12.82 18.54
N THR A 551 -30.73 -13.61 19.59
CA THR A 551 -31.67 -14.76 19.56
C THR A 551 -32.73 -14.67 20.65
N THR A 552 -33.63 -13.68 20.58
CA THR A 552 -34.93 -13.79 21.27
C THR A 552 -36.09 -13.29 20.41
N LYS A 553 -36.86 -14.25 19.87
CA LYS A 553 -38.26 -14.07 19.46
C LYS A 553 -39.11 -13.64 20.68
N PRO A 554 -40.21 -12.90 20.48
CA PRO A 554 -41.03 -12.42 21.58
C PRO A 554 -41.91 -13.54 22.13
N GLY A 555 -41.63 -14.01 23.35
CA GLY A 555 -42.51 -14.93 24.07
C GLY A 555 -41.75 -15.89 24.98
N GLY A 556 -41.73 -15.59 26.28
CA GLY A 556 -41.26 -16.51 27.32
C GLY A 556 -40.27 -15.85 28.28
N MET A 557 -40.75 -15.48 29.48
CA MET A 557 -39.91 -15.11 30.62
C MET A 557 -39.06 -16.31 31.05
N THR A 558 -37.75 -16.27 30.82
CA THR A 558 -36.78 -17.11 31.53
C THR A 558 -35.59 -16.27 31.99
N SER A 559 -35.68 -15.89 33.27
CA SER A 559 -34.62 -15.66 34.25
C SER A 559 -33.23 -15.21 33.73
N LEU A 560 -32.99 -13.90 33.88
CA LEU A 560 -31.67 -13.27 34.01
C LEU A 560 -30.80 -14.00 35.05
N ASN A 561 -29.83 -14.83 34.62
CA ASN A 561 -28.82 -15.37 35.54
C ASN A 561 -27.35 -15.24 35.09
N ASN A 562 -27.07 -14.68 33.90
CA ASN A 562 -25.67 -14.50 33.43
C ASN A 562 -25.06 -13.12 33.74
N LYS A 563 -25.78 -12.21 34.39
CA LYS A 563 -25.27 -10.85 34.71
C LYS A 563 -24.35 -10.81 35.93
N TYR A 564 -24.42 -11.80 36.83
CA TYR A 564 -23.69 -11.80 38.10
C TYR A 564 -22.29 -12.43 38.03
N THR A 565 -22.04 -13.33 37.07
CA THR A 565 -20.77 -14.07 36.99
C THR A 565 -19.61 -13.18 36.52
N TYR A 566 -19.87 -12.28 35.56
CA TYR A 566 -18.85 -11.41 34.97
C TYR A 566 -18.56 -10.15 35.79
N HIS A 567 -19.54 -9.65 36.55
CA HIS A 567 -19.30 -8.53 37.48
C HIS A 567 -18.35 -8.94 38.61
N SER A 568 -18.33 -10.22 39.00
CA SER A 568 -17.37 -10.74 39.99
C SER A 568 -15.96 -10.88 39.41
N GLN A 569 -15.81 -11.26 38.13
CA GLN A 569 -14.50 -11.30 37.46
C GLN A 569 -13.94 -9.89 37.24
N PHE A 570 -14.78 -8.94 36.82
CA PHE A 570 -14.39 -7.53 36.69
C PHE A 570 -13.92 -6.94 38.03
N LYS A 571 -14.63 -7.24 39.12
CA LYS A 571 -14.26 -6.81 40.48
C LYS A 571 -12.96 -7.46 40.96
N LYS A 572 -12.73 -8.75 40.65
CA LYS A 572 -11.48 -9.46 40.93
C LYS A 572 -10.29 -8.91 40.13
N HIS A 573 -10.47 -8.63 38.83
CA HIS A 573 -9.41 -8.00 38.00
C HIS A 573 -9.07 -6.58 38.48
N LEU A 574 -10.05 -5.78 38.87
CA LEU A 574 -9.82 -4.48 39.51
C LEU A 574 -9.13 -4.59 40.87
N GLN A 575 -9.40 -5.64 41.65
CA GLN A 575 -8.73 -5.87 42.94
C GLN A 575 -7.24 -6.25 42.75
N VAL A 576 -6.91 -6.99 41.69
CA VAL A 576 -5.51 -7.32 41.34
C VAL A 576 -4.77 -6.06 40.84
N LEU A 577 -5.42 -5.23 40.01
CA LEU A 577 -4.85 -3.95 39.56
C LEU A 577 -4.72 -2.91 40.68
N GLY A 578 -5.65 -2.91 41.64
CA GLY A 578 -5.60 -2.05 42.83
C GLY A 578 -4.40 -2.34 43.73
N SER A 579 -3.94 -3.60 43.77
CA SER A 579 -2.74 -4.03 44.50
C SER A 579 -1.43 -3.86 43.71
N ALA A 580 -1.50 -3.71 42.38
CA ALA A 580 -0.34 -3.50 41.50
C ALA A 580 0.05 -2.02 41.32
N LYS A 581 -0.46 -1.12 42.16
CA LYS A 581 -0.20 0.34 42.11
C LYS A 581 1.26 0.75 42.37
N GLN A 582 2.19 -0.19 42.57
CA GLN A 582 3.61 0.10 42.84
C GLN A 582 4.57 -0.12 41.65
N PHE A 583 4.10 -0.56 40.47
CA PHE A 583 5.01 -0.97 39.37
C PHE A 583 4.65 -0.45 37.96
N PHE A 584 4.01 0.71 37.85
CA PHE A 584 3.86 1.38 36.55
C PHE A 584 4.56 2.74 36.56
N PRO A 585 5.66 2.95 35.81
CA PRO A 585 6.06 4.30 35.45
C PRO A 585 4.98 4.87 34.52
N VAL A 586 4.53 6.07 34.86
CA VAL A 586 3.59 6.85 34.05
C VAL A 586 4.32 7.25 32.77
N CYS A 587 4.05 6.58 31.65
CA CYS A 587 4.38 7.11 30.33
C CYS A 587 3.29 8.11 29.94
N SER A 588 3.67 9.38 29.86
CA SER A 588 2.91 10.50 29.28
C SER A 588 3.11 10.58 27.78
#